data_AF-W9R2C5-F1
#
_entry.id   AF-W9R2C5-F1
#
_cell.length_a   1.000
_cell.length_b   1.000
_cell.length_c   1.000
_cell.angle_alpha   90.00
_cell.angle_beta   90.00
_cell.angle_gamma   90.00
#
_symmetry.space_group_name_H-M   'P 1'
#
loop_
_entity.id
_entity.type
_entity.pdbx_description
1 polymer ?
#
loop_
_entity_poly.entity_id
_entity_poly.type
_entity_poly.pdbx_seq_one_letter_code
_entity_poly.pdbx_strand_id
1 'polypeptide(L)'
;MRSEFNDPTKCFRRGSEMFDDTPFRNVSEDVKARMLGNLSAISGTNHNVTSSTCLTTGLDVLREQGITDLDKWMYLLIIVAWGFFYRFLFYLSLLLGSKNKRK
;
A
#
# COMPACT_ATOMS: atom_id res chain seq x y z
N MET A 1 -15.55 11.72 -6.24
CA MET A 1 -14.95 11.04 -5.07
C MET A 1 -13.59 11.66 -4.81
N ARG A 2 -13.32 12.15 -3.59
CA ARG A 2 -11.98 12.59 -3.17
C ARG A 2 -11.43 11.53 -2.22
N SER A 3 -10.22 11.05 -2.48
CA SER A 3 -9.54 10.08 -1.61
C SER A 3 -9.12 10.77 -0.31
N GLU A 4 -9.40 10.15 0.83
CA GLU A 4 -8.98 10.64 2.15
C GLU A 4 -7.46 10.58 2.36
N PHE A 5 -6.76 9.78 1.54
CA PHE A 5 -5.30 9.65 1.57
C PHE A 5 -4.58 10.75 0.79
N ASN A 6 -5.32 11.60 0.07
CA ASN A 6 -4.75 12.72 -0.71
C ASN A 6 -4.63 14.01 0.11
N ASP A 7 -4.99 13.98 1.39
CA ASP A 7 -4.85 15.11 2.31
C ASP A 7 -3.53 14.98 3.08
N PRO A 8 -2.52 15.84 2.80
CA PRO A 8 -1.23 15.76 3.47
C PRO A 8 -1.30 16.19 4.95
N THR A 9 -2.42 16.77 5.40
CA THR A 9 -2.61 17.19 6.79
C THR A 9 -3.19 16.09 7.68
N LYS A 10 -3.71 15.00 7.09
CA LYS A 10 -4.24 13.86 7.83
C LYS A 10 -3.12 12.91 8.24
N CYS A 11 -3.00 12.70 9.55
CA CYS A 11 -2.08 11.71 10.10
C CYS A 11 -2.80 10.37 10.32
N PHE A 12 -2.27 9.29 9.75
CA PHE A 12 -2.87 7.95 9.84
C PHE A 12 -2.27 7.10 10.94
N ARG A 13 -0.99 7.32 11.27
CA ARG A 13 -0.35 6.73 12.46
C ARG A 13 0.63 7.69 13.11
N ARG A 14 0.49 7.89 14.42
CA ARG A 14 1.38 8.70 15.25
C ARG A 14 2.49 7.86 15.88
N GLY A 15 3.52 8.55 16.38
CA GLY A 15 4.64 7.97 17.12
C GLY A 15 4.24 6.96 18.21
N SER A 16 3.26 7.34 19.04
CA SER A 16 2.74 6.50 20.13
C SER A 16 2.00 5.25 19.63
N GLU A 17 1.28 5.37 18.51
CA GLU A 17 0.44 4.32 17.92
C GLU A 17 1.25 3.29 17.11
N MET A 18 2.53 3.57 16.83
CA MET A 18 3.44 2.61 16.20
C MET A 18 3.63 1.34 17.05
N PHE A 19 3.49 1.45 18.37
CA PHE A 19 3.67 0.33 19.29
C PHE A 19 2.39 -0.47 19.54
N ASP A 20 1.23 -0.03 19.06
CA ASP A 20 -0.05 -0.65 19.39
C ASP A 20 -0.26 -2.03 18.76
N ASP A 21 0.44 -2.31 17.66
CA ASP A 21 0.49 -3.63 17.01
C ASP A 21 1.72 -4.45 17.44
N THR A 22 2.47 -3.97 18.43
CA THR A 22 3.68 -4.62 18.95
C THR A 22 3.46 -5.14 20.38
N PRO A 23 4.33 -6.03 20.89
CA PRO A 23 4.30 -6.44 22.29
C PRO A 23 4.39 -5.28 23.30
N PHE A 24 4.79 -4.08 22.84
CA PHE A 24 4.92 -2.88 23.65
C PHE A 24 3.64 -2.02 23.74
N ARG A 25 2.50 -2.52 23.23
CA ARG A 25 1.20 -1.83 23.29
C ARG A 25 0.84 -1.32 24.69
N ASN A 26 1.03 -2.17 25.70
CA ASN A 26 0.60 -1.92 27.09
C ASN A 26 1.68 -1.25 27.95
N VAL A 27 2.74 -0.73 27.34
CA VAL A 27 3.82 -0.02 28.02
C VAL A 27 3.39 1.44 28.23
N SER A 28 3.84 2.06 29.32
CA SER A 28 3.47 3.43 29.66
C SER A 28 3.97 4.45 28.62
N GLU A 29 3.21 5.52 28.44
CA GLU A 29 3.47 6.52 27.40
C GLU A 29 4.84 7.21 27.54
N ASP A 30 5.36 7.32 28.77
CA ASP A 30 6.70 7.84 29.06
C ASP A 30 7.82 6.92 28.54
N VAL A 31 7.62 5.60 28.58
CA VAL A 31 8.58 4.64 28.04
C VAL A 31 8.51 4.60 26.52
N LYS A 32 7.29 4.67 25.94
CA LYS A 32 7.12 4.84 24.48
C LYS A 32 7.81 6.11 23.97
N ALA A 33 7.65 7.23 24.68
CA ALA A 33 8.31 8.50 24.33
C ALA A 33 9.85 8.42 24.40
N ARG A 34 10.41 7.75 25.42
CA ARG A 34 11.87 7.53 25.51
C ARG A 34 12.39 6.64 24.39
N MET A 35 11.66 5.59 24.03
CA MET A 35 12.02 4.73 22.89
C MET A 35 12.02 5.51 21.58
N LEU A 36 10.99 6.34 21.33
CA LEU A 36 10.94 7.21 20.15
C LEU A 36 12.13 8.18 20.10
N GLY A 37 12.50 8.79 21.23
CA GLY A 37 13.67 9.66 21.33
C GLY A 37 14.99 8.94 21.00
N ASN A 38 15.15 7.70 21.48
CA ASN A 38 16.32 6.88 21.15
C ASN A 38 16.35 6.49 19.67
N LEU A 39 15.20 6.13 19.09
CA LEU A 39 15.08 5.78 17.66
C LEU A 39 15.36 6.98 16.75
N SER A 40 14.94 8.19 17.14
CA SER A 40 15.27 9.43 16.40
C SER A 40 16.75 9.76 16.46
N ALA A 41 17.42 9.51 17.60
CA ALA A 41 18.86 9.72 17.74
C ALA A 41 19.68 8.77 16.85
N ILE A 42 19.19 7.54 16.64
CA ILE A 42 19.88 6.53 15.82
C ILE A 42 19.60 6.71 14.32
N SER A 43 18.43 7.24 13.95
CA SER A 43 18.00 7.33 12.53
C SER A 43 18.67 8.47 11.74
N GLY A 44 19.54 9.29 12.36
CA GLY A 44 20.30 10.35 11.68
C GLY A 44 19.43 11.48 11.09
N THR A 45 18.12 11.41 11.27
CA THR A 45 17.16 12.45 10.90
C THR A 45 17.09 13.48 12.04
N ASN A 46 17.44 14.73 11.75
CA ASN A 46 17.46 15.85 12.71
C ASN A 46 16.06 16.27 13.24
N HIS A 47 15.07 15.39 13.19
CA HIS A 47 13.69 15.65 13.60
C HIS A 47 13.39 14.86 14.87
N ASN A 48 13.13 15.56 15.97
CA ASN A 48 12.70 14.96 17.24
C ASN A 48 11.36 14.23 17.03
N VAL A 49 11.42 12.92 16.85
CA VAL A 49 10.22 12.07 16.78
C VAL A 49 9.66 11.96 18.20
N THR A 50 8.66 12.78 18.47
CA THR A 50 7.85 12.80 19.70
C THR A 50 6.60 11.93 19.53
N SER A 51 5.91 11.58 20.63
CA SER A 51 4.69 10.77 20.63
C SER A 51 3.56 11.29 19.72
N SER A 52 3.55 12.58 19.40
CA SER A 52 2.57 13.25 18.53
C SER A 52 3.01 13.41 17.08
N THR A 53 4.25 13.03 16.73
CA THR A 53 4.76 13.18 15.37
C THR A 53 4.04 12.22 14.44
N CYS A 54 3.70 12.69 13.24
CA CYS A 54 3.10 11.83 12.24
C CYS A 54 4.17 10.96 11.60
N LEU A 55 4.10 9.65 11.84
CA LEU A 55 5.04 8.69 11.30
C LEU A 55 4.62 8.15 9.94
N THR A 56 3.32 8.05 9.71
CA THR A 56 2.77 7.49 8.47
C THR A 56 1.72 8.46 7.94
N THR A 57 2.03 9.08 6.80
CA THR A 57 1.07 9.90 6.06
C THR A 57 0.25 9.02 5.11
N GLY A 58 -0.89 9.52 4.63
CA GLY A 58 -1.77 8.75 3.75
C GLY A 58 -1.06 8.19 2.50
N LEU A 59 -0.11 8.95 1.95
CA LEU A 59 0.71 8.55 0.80
C LEU A 59 1.67 7.38 1.12
N ASP A 60 2.21 7.33 2.34
CA ASP A 60 3.12 6.25 2.77
C ASP A 60 2.36 4.93 2.94
N VAL A 61 1.13 4.98 3.44
CA VAL A 61 0.25 3.79 3.55
C VAL A 61 -0.03 3.19 2.16
N LEU A 62 -0.26 4.04 1.14
CA LEU A 62 -0.46 3.55 -0.22
C LEU A 62 0.80 2.88 -0.77
N ARG A 63 1.98 3.44 -0.48
CA ARG A 63 3.26 2.85 -0.87
C ARG A 63 3.52 1.50 -0.19
N GLU A 64 3.23 1.38 1.10
CA GLU A 64 3.38 0.12 1.86
C GLU A 64 2.46 -0.99 1.34
N GLN A 65 1.25 -0.64 0.88
CA GLN A 65 0.30 -1.61 0.32
C GLN A 65 0.66 -2.09 -1.10
N GLY A 66 1.83 -1.73 -1.61
CA GLY A 66 2.24 -2.11 -2.96
C GLY A 66 1.40 -1.43 -4.04
N ILE A 67 0.61 -0.41 -3.67
CA ILE A 67 0.12 0.62 -4.59
C ILE A 67 1.33 1.54 -4.86
N THR A 68 2.41 0.92 -5.33
CA THR A 68 3.53 1.63 -5.94
C THR A 68 2.98 2.34 -7.17
N ASP A 69 3.68 3.37 -7.62
CA ASP A 69 3.31 4.23 -8.74
C ASP A 69 3.31 3.48 -10.09
N LEU A 70 2.81 2.24 -10.16
CA LEU A 70 2.17 1.70 -11.33
C LEU A 70 1.05 2.68 -11.70
N ASP A 71 1.39 3.55 -12.63
CA ASP A 71 0.53 4.56 -13.19
C ASP A 71 -0.86 3.93 -13.44
N LYS A 72 -1.93 4.55 -12.93
CA LYS A 72 -3.30 4.00 -12.98
C LYS A 72 -3.69 3.53 -14.39
N TRP A 73 -3.10 4.18 -15.39
CA TRP A 73 -3.24 3.88 -16.80
C TRP A 73 -2.62 2.53 -17.20
N MET A 74 -1.52 2.11 -16.59
CA MET A 74 -0.91 0.80 -16.85
C MET A 74 -1.83 -0.34 -16.41
N TYR A 75 -2.50 -0.23 -15.25
CA TYR A 75 -3.50 -1.21 -14.82
C TYR A 75 -4.66 -1.31 -15.82
N LEU A 76 -5.13 -0.18 -16.34
CA LEU A 76 -6.17 -0.18 -17.37
C LEU A 76 -5.69 -0.89 -18.64
N LEU A 77 -4.46 -0.63 -19.09
CA LEU A 77 -3.88 -1.30 -20.25
C LEU A 77 -3.71 -2.82 -20.03
N ILE A 78 -3.31 -3.25 -18.83
CA ILE A 78 -3.21 -4.68 -18.48
C ILE A 78 -4.58 -5.37 -18.59
N ILE A 79 -5.63 -4.76 -18.03
CA ILE A 79 -7.00 -5.31 -18.08
C ILE A 79 -7.50 -5.37 -19.53
N VAL A 80 -7.27 -4.31 -20.31
CA VAL A 80 -7.64 -4.27 -21.73
C VAL A 80 -6.89 -5.36 -22.51
N ALA A 81 -5.59 -5.52 -22.29
CA ALA A 81 -4.78 -6.57 -22.92
C ALA A 81 -5.29 -7.98 -22.57
N TRP A 82 -5.65 -8.23 -21.31
CA TRP A 82 -6.27 -9.48 -20.88
C TRP A 82 -7.61 -9.75 -21.59
N GLY A 83 -8.43 -8.72 -21.78
CA GLY A 83 -9.67 -8.82 -22.54
C GLY A 83 -9.43 -9.26 -24.00
N PHE A 84 -8.46 -8.65 -24.68
CA PHE A 84 -8.08 -9.05 -26.04
C PHE A 84 -7.50 -10.47 -26.09
N PHE A 85 -6.63 -10.81 -25.15
CA PHE A 85 -6.01 -12.12 -25.06
C PHE A 85 -7.05 -13.24 -24.91
N TYR A 86 -8.01 -13.11 -24.00
CA TYR A 86 -9.06 -14.12 -23.85
C TYR A 86 -10.00 -14.21 -25.05
N ARG A 87 -10.29 -13.08 -25.70
CA ARG A 87 -11.08 -13.08 -26.94
C ARG A 87 -10.35 -13.83 -28.06
N PHE A 88 -9.03 -13.67 -28.16
CA PHE A 88 -8.22 -14.43 -29.08
C PHE A 88 -8.23 -15.94 -28.76
N LEU A 89 -8.00 -16.32 -27.49
CA LEU A 89 -8.08 -17.72 -27.05
C LEU A 89 -9.46 -18.34 -27.31
N PHE A 90 -10.54 -17.56 -27.15
CA PHE A 90 -11.89 -18.01 -27.44
C PHE A 90 -12.09 -18.34 -28.92
N TYR A 91 -11.56 -17.53 -29.84
CA TYR A 91 -11.62 -17.86 -31.27
C TYR A 91 -10.75 -19.07 -31.61
N LEU A 92 -9.59 -19.22 -30.99
CA LEU A 92 -8.76 -20.43 -31.16
C LEU A 92 -9.50 -21.68 -30.69
N SER A 93 -10.18 -21.64 -29.54
CA SER A 93 -10.93 -22.78 -29.04
C SER A 93 -12.12 -23.13 -29.93
N LEU A 94 -12.81 -22.13 -30.51
CA LEU A 94 -13.85 -22.36 -31.52
C LEU A 94 -13.28 -22.95 -32.82
N LEU A 95 -12.11 -22.49 -33.27
CA LEU A 95 -11.48 -22.99 -34.50
C LEU A 95 -11.03 -24.46 -34.34
N LEU A 96 -10.43 -24.79 -33.20
CA LEU A 96 -10.00 -26.15 -32.86
C LEU A 96 -11.18 -27.07 -32.56
N GLY A 97 -12.19 -26.57 -31.83
CA GLY A 97 -13.43 -27.30 -31.52
C GLY A 97 -14.31 -27.56 -32.73
N SER A 98 -14.35 -26.63 -33.69
CA SER A 98 -15.05 -26.80 -34.98
C SER A 98 -14.46 -27.95 -35.79
N LYS A 99 -13.14 -28.17 -35.74
CA LYS A 99 -12.48 -29.29 -36.42
C LYS A 99 -12.72 -30.66 -35.77
N ASN A 100 -13.28 -30.72 -34.55
CA ASN A 100 -13.49 -31.96 -33.81
C ASN A 100 -14.92 -32.54 -33.94
N LYS A 101 -15.69 -32.08 -34.94
CA LYS A 101 -17.05 -32.56 -35.26
C LYS A 101 -17.10 -33.40 -36.54
N ARG A 102 -16.18 -34.35 -36.73
CA ARG A 102 -16.44 -35.49 -37.63
C ARG A 102 -16.97 -36.66 -36.79
N LYS A 103 -18.17 -37.12 -37.14
CA LYS A 103 -18.54 -38.54 -37.00
C LYS A 103 -17.51 -39.40 -37.72
#